data_AF-A0A3B5AR01-F1
#
_entry.id   AF-A0A3B5AR01-F1
#
_cell.length_a   1.000
_cell.length_b   1.000
_cell.length_c   1.000
_cell.angle_alpha   90.00
_cell.angle_beta   90.00
_cell.angle_gamma   90.00
#
_symmetry.space_group_name_H-M   'P 1'
#
loop_
_entity.id
_entity.type
_entity.pdbx_description
1 polymer ?
#
loop_
_entity_poly.entity_id
_entity_poly.type
_entity_poly.pdbx_seq_one_letter_code
_entity_poly.pdbx_strand_id
1 'polypeptide(L)'
;MLSWFLCDLLDESSLCSWGHFGRPATPGKCKGMLISTLNKIIEIFVFVHLDIGWDAWGPWSDCSRTCGGGASYSLRRCLSGGNCDGKNIRYRTCSNTDCPLESGDFRAQQCSAHNDIKYQGVTHEWVPAPYDSSAPCALRCQAKGGSLTVELAPKVLDGTRCRVDAFDMCISGVCQEVGCDRQLASGAREDNCGVCGGDGSTCQLVRGQALPHLTPEQLFLEPEIPLHLFPY
;
A
#
# COMPACT_ATOMS: atom_id res chain seq x y z
N MET A 1 -18.14 -12.44 -61.11
CA MET A 1 -18.03 -13.43 -60.02
C MET A 1 -16.59 -13.43 -59.56
N LEU A 2 -16.29 -12.66 -58.51
CA LEU A 2 -15.05 -12.64 -57.73
C LEU A 2 -15.39 -11.93 -56.41
N SER A 3 -14.78 -12.43 -55.34
CA SER A 3 -15.31 -12.48 -53.97
C SER A 3 -15.20 -11.18 -53.17
N TRP A 4 -16.03 -11.09 -52.12
CA TRP A 4 -16.26 -9.95 -51.23
C TRP A 4 -15.17 -9.79 -50.16
N PHE A 5 -14.85 -8.54 -49.82
CA PHE A 5 -14.74 -8.07 -48.43
C PHE A 5 -15.30 -6.64 -48.43
N LEU A 6 -16.57 -6.50 -48.05
CA LEU A 6 -17.04 -5.23 -47.51
C LEU A 6 -16.47 -5.13 -46.10
N CYS A 7 -15.68 -4.09 -45.83
CA CYS A 7 -15.81 -3.45 -44.55
C CYS A 7 -17.12 -2.66 -44.63
N ASP A 8 -18.13 -3.11 -43.92
CA ASP A 8 -19.38 -2.37 -43.74
C ASP A 8 -19.06 -0.95 -43.24
N LEU A 9 -19.49 0.02 -44.02
CA LEU A 9 -19.31 1.46 -43.84
C LEU A 9 -20.56 2.11 -43.21
N LEU A 10 -21.42 1.31 -42.55
CA LEU A 10 -22.74 1.75 -42.05
C LEU A 10 -23.12 1.15 -40.68
N ASP A 11 -22.17 1.06 -39.75
CA ASP A 11 -22.49 0.99 -38.33
C ASP A 11 -21.50 1.84 -37.53
N GLU A 12 -21.93 3.04 -37.16
CA GLU A 12 -21.22 3.99 -36.30
C GLU A 12 -21.06 3.50 -34.84
N SER A 13 -21.33 2.22 -34.54
CA SER A 13 -21.35 1.71 -33.16
C SER A 13 -20.46 0.50 -32.84
N SER A 14 -19.61 0.01 -33.75
CA SER A 14 -18.96 -1.30 -33.57
C SER A 14 -17.40 -1.35 -33.61
N LEU A 15 -16.71 -0.28 -33.22
CA LEU A 15 -15.25 -0.32 -32.92
C LEU A 15 -14.88 -0.27 -31.43
N CYS A 16 -15.76 -0.72 -30.54
CA CYS A 16 -15.38 -1.33 -29.26
C CYS A 16 -16.51 -2.22 -28.67
N SER A 17 -16.19 -3.51 -28.47
CA SER A 17 -16.94 -4.57 -27.75
C SER A 17 -18.02 -5.28 -28.58
N TRP A 18 -18.07 -6.62 -28.68
CA TRP A 18 -18.05 -7.63 -27.62
C TRP A 18 -17.36 -8.95 -28.02
N GLY A 19 -16.55 -9.48 -27.10
CA GLY A 19 -16.23 -10.91 -27.01
C GLY A 19 -16.45 -11.36 -25.58
N HIS A 20 -17.26 -12.40 -25.37
CA HIS A 20 -17.46 -13.04 -24.07
C HIS A 20 -16.16 -13.69 -23.58
N PHE A 21 -15.37 -12.91 -22.84
CA PHE A 21 -14.55 -13.24 -21.66
C PHE A 21 -13.62 -12.03 -21.47
N GLY A 22 -13.90 -11.24 -20.44
CA GLY A 22 -13.51 -9.84 -20.36
C GLY A 22 -12.00 -9.59 -20.21
N ARG A 23 -11.46 -8.73 -21.08
CA ARG A 23 -10.41 -7.74 -20.81
C ARG A 23 -10.58 -6.55 -21.77
N PRO A 24 -10.53 -5.28 -21.30
CA PRO A 24 -10.49 -4.14 -22.21
C PRO A 24 -9.18 -4.14 -23.02
N ALA A 25 -9.27 -3.77 -24.30
CA ALA A 25 -8.09 -3.58 -25.15
C ALA A 25 -7.23 -2.43 -24.61
N THR A 26 -5.92 -2.65 -24.53
CA THR A 26 -4.95 -1.59 -24.19
C THR A 26 -4.95 -0.51 -25.27
N PRO A 27 -4.82 0.79 -24.92
CA PRO A 27 -4.48 1.83 -25.89
C PRO A 27 -3.20 1.41 -26.65
N GLY A 28 -3.17 1.52 -27.98
CA GLY A 28 -1.97 1.19 -28.79
C GLY A 28 -2.12 0.01 -29.78
N LYS A 29 -3.26 -0.70 -29.82
CA LYS A 29 -3.50 -1.78 -30.81
C LYS A 29 -4.69 -1.55 -31.73
N CYS A 30 -4.96 -0.30 -32.12
CA CYS A 30 -5.87 -0.02 -33.22
C CYS A 30 -5.08 0.04 -34.53
N LYS A 31 -5.18 -0.99 -35.36
CA LYS A 31 -4.60 -1.00 -36.71
C LYS A 31 -5.54 -0.21 -37.63
N GLY A 32 -5.19 1.04 -37.93
CA GLY A 32 -5.87 1.84 -38.94
C GLY A 32 -5.30 1.57 -40.33
N MET A 33 -6.16 1.54 -41.36
CA MET A 33 -5.76 1.44 -42.77
C MET A 33 -6.33 2.65 -43.53
N LEU A 34 -5.47 3.42 -44.20
CA LEU A 34 -5.93 4.43 -45.17
C LEU A 34 -5.70 3.88 -46.59
N ILE A 35 -6.74 3.94 -47.41
CA ILE A 35 -6.71 3.56 -48.83
C ILE A 35 -6.68 4.87 -49.63
N SER A 36 -5.60 5.11 -50.37
CA SER A 36 -5.46 6.23 -51.31
C SER A 36 -5.51 5.70 -52.74
N THR A 37 -6.35 6.31 -53.58
CA THR A 37 -6.40 6.03 -55.03
C THR A 37 -5.93 7.25 -55.80
N LEU A 38 -4.63 7.50 -55.79
CA LEU A 38 -4.01 8.43 -56.73
C LEU A 38 -3.65 7.65 -58.01
N ASN A 39 -4.08 8.14 -59.17
CA ASN A 39 -3.72 7.58 -60.48
C ASN A 39 -3.92 6.05 -60.63
N LYS A 40 -5.05 5.51 -60.17
CA LYS A 40 -5.44 4.09 -60.31
C LYS A 40 -4.52 3.07 -59.61
N ILE A 41 -3.57 3.51 -58.79
CA ILE A 41 -2.77 2.65 -57.92
C ILE A 41 -3.43 2.65 -56.54
N ILE A 42 -3.64 1.47 -55.96
CA ILE A 42 -4.15 1.31 -54.59
C ILE A 42 -2.95 1.34 -53.66
N GLU A 43 -2.79 2.42 -52.90
CA GLU A 43 -1.77 2.49 -51.85
C GLU A 43 -2.39 2.18 -50.48
N ILE A 44 -1.82 1.17 -49.81
CA ILE A 44 -2.23 0.70 -48.49
C ILE A 44 -1.27 1.31 -47.47
N PHE A 45 -1.74 2.29 -46.70
CA PHE A 45 -0.97 2.84 -45.59
C PHE A 45 -1.34 2.13 -44.30
N VAL A 46 -0.38 1.39 -43.73
CA VAL A 46 -0.51 0.78 -42.40
C VAL A 46 0.03 1.76 -41.37
N PHE A 47 -0.85 2.30 -40.53
CA PHE A 47 -0.43 3.13 -39.41
C PHE A 47 -0.15 2.26 -38.19
N VAL A 48 1.13 2.17 -37.82
CA VAL A 48 1.54 1.66 -36.52
C VAL A 48 1.56 2.85 -35.57
N HIS A 49 0.72 2.83 -34.53
CA HIS A 49 0.89 3.76 -33.44
C HIS A 49 2.17 3.35 -32.71
N LEU A 50 3.25 4.11 -32.91
CA LEU A 50 4.45 3.93 -32.12
C LEU A 50 4.16 4.55 -30.77
N ASP A 51 3.76 3.73 -29.81
CA ASP A 51 3.58 4.19 -28.43
C ASP A 51 4.95 4.64 -27.90
N ILE A 52 5.17 5.96 -27.85
CA ILE A 52 6.38 6.58 -27.34
C ILE A 52 6.12 6.98 -25.89
N GLY A 53 6.92 6.48 -24.95
CA GLY A 53 6.84 6.83 -23.53
C GLY A 53 6.26 5.71 -22.65
N TRP A 54 5.60 6.09 -21.55
CA TRP A 54 5.05 5.13 -20.60
C TRP A 54 3.81 4.41 -21.14
N ASP A 55 3.80 3.07 -21.03
CA ASP A 55 2.60 2.24 -21.19
C ASP A 55 1.56 2.57 -20.10
N ALA A 56 0.32 2.13 -20.31
CA ALA A 56 -0.71 2.17 -19.29
C ALA A 56 -0.26 1.40 -18.03
N TRP A 57 -0.70 1.87 -16.87
CA TRP A 57 -0.50 1.13 -15.63
C TRP A 57 -1.21 -0.22 -15.70
N GLY A 58 -0.47 -1.28 -15.38
CA GLY A 58 -1.01 -2.61 -15.22
C GLY A 58 -1.98 -2.70 -14.03
N PRO A 59 -2.66 -3.86 -13.90
CA PRO A 59 -3.51 -4.11 -12.75
C PRO A 59 -2.70 -4.03 -11.45
N TRP A 60 -3.42 -3.76 -10.37
CA TRP A 60 -2.85 -3.81 -9.03
C TRP A 60 -2.54 -5.25 -8.64
N SER A 61 -1.42 -5.46 -7.95
CA SER A 61 -1.06 -6.73 -7.32
C SER A 61 -2.06 -7.09 -6.22
N ASP A 62 -2.00 -8.34 -5.78
CA ASP A 62 -2.61 -8.72 -4.51
C ASP A 62 -2.07 -7.84 -3.37
N CYS A 63 -2.91 -7.64 -2.36
CA CYS A 63 -2.53 -6.89 -1.18
C CYS A 63 -1.53 -7.70 -0.37
N SER A 64 -0.48 -7.06 0.13
CA SER A 64 0.51 -7.71 0.98
C SER A 64 -0.06 -8.24 2.29
N ARG A 65 -1.23 -7.74 2.70
CA ARG A 65 -1.97 -8.14 3.90
C ARG A 65 -3.45 -8.28 3.59
N THR A 66 -4.12 -9.14 4.35
CA THR A 66 -5.57 -9.35 4.27
C THR A 66 -6.35 -8.45 5.24
N CYS A 67 -5.66 -7.83 6.20
CA CYS A 67 -6.23 -6.90 7.19
C CYS A 67 -5.14 -5.95 7.73
N GLY A 68 -5.57 -4.94 8.48
CA GLY A 68 -4.71 -4.02 9.24
C GLY A 68 -3.97 -2.99 8.38
N GLY A 69 -4.35 -2.86 7.10
CA GLY A 69 -3.67 -2.03 6.11
C GLY A 69 -2.42 -2.71 5.55
N GLY A 70 -2.44 -3.04 4.26
CA GLY A 70 -1.31 -3.53 3.49
C GLY A 70 -0.97 -2.62 2.31
N ALA A 71 -0.01 -3.04 1.49
CA ALA A 71 0.39 -2.34 0.28
C ALA A 71 0.16 -3.22 -0.95
N SER A 72 -0.24 -2.58 -2.05
CA SER A 72 -0.37 -3.20 -3.37
C SER A 72 0.37 -2.33 -4.38
N TYR A 73 1.00 -2.95 -5.37
CA TYR A 73 1.78 -2.25 -6.39
C TYR A 73 1.17 -2.42 -7.78
N SER A 74 1.44 -1.46 -8.65
CA SER A 74 1.07 -1.50 -10.07
C SER A 74 2.29 -1.12 -10.88
N LEU A 75 2.55 -1.85 -11.96
CA LEU A 75 3.71 -1.68 -12.83
C LEU A 75 3.30 -1.11 -14.18
N ARG A 76 4.18 -0.35 -14.81
CA ARG A 76 4.08 0.07 -16.20
C ARG A 76 5.42 -0.12 -16.90
N ARG A 77 5.40 -0.23 -18.23
CA ARG A 77 6.63 -0.40 -19.04
C ARG A 77 6.95 0.89 -19.78
N CYS A 78 8.23 1.16 -20.00
CA CYS A 78 8.67 2.20 -20.92
C CYS A 78 8.72 1.61 -22.33
N LEU A 79 8.02 2.23 -23.27
CA LEU A 79 7.91 1.78 -24.67
C LEU A 79 8.98 2.45 -25.54
N SER A 80 9.31 1.81 -26.66
CA SER A 80 10.45 2.17 -27.52
C SER A 80 10.37 3.61 -28.05
N GLY A 81 11.46 4.39 -27.91
CA GLY A 81 11.60 5.71 -28.53
C GLY A 81 11.57 6.92 -27.60
N GLY A 82 11.58 6.76 -26.27
CA GLY A 82 11.55 7.90 -25.34
C GLY A 82 12.32 7.70 -24.04
N ASN A 83 12.87 8.80 -23.52
CA ASN A 83 13.38 8.94 -22.15
C ASN A 83 12.18 8.98 -21.20
N CYS A 84 11.88 7.87 -20.52
CA CYS A 84 10.74 7.78 -19.61
C CYS A 84 11.08 8.33 -18.22
N ASP A 85 10.73 9.59 -17.96
CA ASP A 85 10.94 10.20 -16.66
C ASP A 85 9.92 9.69 -15.62
N GLY A 86 10.40 9.42 -14.39
CA GLY A 86 9.61 8.92 -13.27
C GLY A 86 9.73 7.42 -13.03
N LYS A 87 8.94 6.90 -12.07
CA LYS A 87 9.00 5.48 -11.67
C LYS A 87 8.15 4.60 -12.58
N ASN A 88 8.60 3.35 -12.79
CA ASN A 88 7.85 2.28 -13.45
C ASN A 88 6.91 1.51 -12.51
N ILE A 89 6.88 1.90 -11.23
CA ILE A 89 6.10 1.29 -10.16
C ILE A 89 5.38 2.36 -9.35
N ARG A 90 4.14 2.07 -8.96
CA ARG A 90 3.36 2.87 -8.01
C ARG A 90 2.73 1.96 -6.96
N TYR A 91 2.41 2.54 -5.80
CA TYR A 91 1.87 1.83 -4.66
C TYR A 91 0.55 2.45 -4.20
N ARG A 92 -0.27 1.66 -3.52
CA ARG A 92 -1.45 2.10 -2.78
C ARG A 92 -1.62 1.28 -1.51
N THR A 93 -2.36 1.81 -0.55
CA THR A 93 -2.87 1.01 0.56
C THR A 93 -4.02 0.11 0.11
N CYS A 94 -4.21 -1.00 0.83
CA CYS A 94 -5.26 -1.97 0.59
C CYS A 94 -5.59 -2.73 1.89
N SER A 95 -6.72 -3.44 1.93
CA SER A 95 -7.14 -4.24 3.10
C SER A 95 -7.15 -3.44 4.41
N ASN A 96 -7.77 -2.25 4.38
CA ASN A 96 -7.76 -1.29 5.49
C ASN A 96 -8.68 -1.68 6.67
N THR A 97 -9.36 -2.82 6.60
CA THR A 97 -10.16 -3.39 7.69
C THR A 97 -9.26 -3.86 8.82
N ASP A 98 -9.62 -3.58 10.07
CA ASP A 98 -8.81 -3.98 11.21
C ASP A 98 -8.66 -5.50 11.31
N CYS A 99 -7.51 -5.94 11.81
CA CYS A 99 -7.26 -7.35 12.03
C CYS A 99 -7.97 -7.84 13.31
N PRO A 100 -8.39 -9.11 13.35
CA PRO A 100 -8.75 -9.77 14.61
C PRO A 100 -7.62 -9.64 15.64
N LEU A 101 -7.97 -9.55 16.93
CA LEU A 101 -6.99 -9.44 18.02
C LEU A 101 -5.95 -10.57 18.01
N GLU A 102 -6.38 -11.78 17.62
CA GLU A 102 -5.53 -12.98 17.51
C GLU A 102 -4.51 -12.93 16.37
N SER A 103 -4.62 -11.97 15.43
CA SER A 103 -3.68 -11.88 14.32
C SER A 103 -2.28 -11.47 14.78
N GLY A 104 -2.15 -10.81 15.93
CA GLY A 104 -0.86 -10.36 16.44
C GLY A 104 -0.16 -9.33 15.53
N ASP A 105 1.10 -9.04 15.84
CA ASP A 105 1.90 -8.06 15.11
C ASP A 105 2.55 -8.65 13.85
N PHE A 106 2.43 -7.95 12.72
CA PHE A 106 2.89 -8.44 11.42
C PHE A 106 4.43 -8.50 11.33
N ARG A 107 5.15 -7.65 12.07
CA ARG A 107 6.62 -7.72 12.14
C ARG A 107 7.06 -8.89 13.03
N ALA A 108 6.32 -9.16 14.12
CA ALA A 108 6.55 -10.31 14.98
C ALA A 108 6.40 -11.63 14.23
N GLN A 109 5.36 -11.76 13.38
CA GLN A 109 5.19 -12.93 12.50
C GLN A 109 6.39 -13.17 11.59
N GLN A 110 6.99 -12.10 11.04
CA GLN A 110 8.17 -12.18 10.19
C GLN A 110 9.42 -12.61 10.96
N CYS A 111 9.59 -12.15 12.21
CA CYS A 111 10.65 -12.65 13.09
C CYS A 111 10.42 -14.14 13.40
N SER A 112 9.21 -14.53 13.82
CA SER A 112 8.90 -15.91 14.22
C SER A 112 9.03 -16.92 13.09
N ALA A 113 8.89 -16.48 11.83
CA ALA A 113 9.14 -17.32 10.65
C ALA A 113 10.58 -17.87 10.58
N HIS A 114 11.52 -17.32 11.37
CA HIS A 114 12.90 -17.75 11.46
C HIS A 114 13.19 -18.62 12.70
N ASN A 115 12.20 -18.97 13.52
CA ASN A 115 12.42 -19.71 14.77
C ASN A 115 12.98 -21.13 14.53
N ASP A 116 12.59 -21.76 13.42
CA ASP A 116 13.06 -23.09 13.05
C ASP A 116 14.42 -23.08 12.32
N ILE A 117 14.99 -21.88 12.08
CA ILE A 117 16.27 -21.70 11.39
C ILE A 117 17.37 -21.49 12.43
N LYS A 118 18.42 -22.30 12.36
CA LYS A 118 19.57 -22.19 13.26
C LYS A 118 20.40 -20.94 12.93
N TYR A 119 20.56 -20.05 13.90
CA TYR A 119 21.53 -18.95 13.87
C TYR A 119 22.74 -19.36 14.71
N GLN A 120 23.94 -19.33 14.12
CA GLN A 120 25.17 -19.79 14.79
C GLN A 120 25.04 -21.19 15.44
N GLY A 121 24.26 -22.07 14.82
CA GLY A 121 24.06 -23.46 15.27
C GLY A 121 22.93 -23.66 16.29
N VAL A 122 22.29 -22.60 16.78
CA VAL A 122 21.23 -22.64 17.80
C VAL A 122 19.94 -22.04 17.25
N THR A 123 18.79 -22.60 17.62
CA THR A 123 17.48 -22.01 17.32
C THR A 123 17.09 -21.02 18.41
N HIS A 124 16.43 -19.93 18.01
CA HIS A 124 15.97 -18.90 18.93
C HIS A 124 14.49 -18.62 18.71
N GLU A 125 13.80 -18.20 19.77
CA GLU A 125 12.51 -17.54 19.63
C GLU A 125 12.76 -16.07 19.32
N TRP A 126 12.51 -15.67 18.07
CA TRP A 126 12.76 -14.32 17.59
C TRP A 126 11.54 -13.42 17.79
N VAL A 127 11.77 -12.25 18.37
CA VAL A 127 10.76 -11.18 18.52
C VAL A 127 11.27 -9.90 17.85
N PRO A 128 10.40 -8.94 17.47
CA PRO A 128 10.86 -7.65 16.93
C PRO A 128 11.84 -6.97 17.88
N ALA A 129 12.96 -6.49 17.33
CA ALA A 129 13.89 -5.67 18.09
C ALA A 129 13.28 -4.31 18.44
N PRO A 130 13.80 -3.59 19.45
CA PRO A 130 13.42 -2.22 19.73
C PRO A 130 13.54 -1.33 18.48
N TYR A 131 12.65 -0.33 18.38
CA TYR A 131 12.59 0.56 17.22
C TYR A 131 13.95 1.26 16.98
N ASP A 132 14.40 1.22 15.73
CA ASP A 132 15.62 1.87 15.26
C ASP A 132 15.26 2.83 14.13
N SER A 133 15.42 4.13 14.39
CA SER A 133 15.09 5.19 13.43
C SER A 133 16.01 5.21 12.20
N SER A 134 17.20 4.61 12.28
CA SER A 134 18.13 4.55 11.15
C SER A 134 17.73 3.48 10.13
N ALA A 135 17.06 2.41 10.58
CA ALA A 135 16.65 1.28 9.75
C ALA A 135 15.24 0.78 10.12
N PRO A 136 14.20 1.63 10.06
CA PRO A 136 12.85 1.30 10.56
C PRO A 136 12.17 0.18 9.75
N CYS A 137 12.67 -0.08 8.54
CA CYS A 137 12.13 -1.09 7.64
C CYS A 137 13.03 -2.31 7.44
N ALA A 138 14.16 -2.42 8.14
CA ALA A 138 14.90 -3.66 8.22
C ALA A 138 14.20 -4.66 9.16
N LEU A 139 14.33 -5.96 8.89
CA LEU A 139 13.82 -7.00 9.80
C LEU A 139 14.89 -7.28 10.87
N ARG A 140 14.94 -6.41 11.88
CA ARG A 140 15.76 -6.62 13.07
C ARG A 140 14.96 -7.38 14.12
N CYS A 141 15.51 -8.49 14.59
CA CYS A 141 14.89 -9.36 15.57
C CYS A 141 15.83 -9.61 16.73
N GLN A 142 15.26 -9.69 17.93
CA GLN A 142 15.95 -9.99 19.17
C GLN A 142 15.59 -11.41 19.64
N ALA A 143 16.57 -12.17 20.11
CA ALA A 143 16.32 -13.45 20.74
C ALA A 143 15.62 -13.22 22.09
N LYS A 144 14.44 -13.82 22.27
CA LYS A 144 13.64 -13.67 23.48
C LYS A 144 14.43 -14.13 24.71
N GLY A 145 14.40 -13.31 25.76
CA GLY A 145 15.12 -13.58 27.01
C GLY A 145 16.63 -13.31 26.96
N GLY A 146 17.16 -12.81 25.83
CA GLY A 146 18.57 -12.44 25.68
C GLY A 146 18.77 -11.03 25.11
N SER A 147 20.02 -10.63 24.93
CA SER A 147 20.42 -9.34 24.33
C SER A 147 20.82 -9.46 22.85
N LEU A 148 20.86 -10.69 22.31
CA LEU A 148 21.23 -10.94 20.92
C LEU A 148 20.19 -10.32 19.98
N THR A 149 20.59 -9.26 19.28
CA THR A 149 19.80 -8.60 18.24
C THR A 149 20.52 -8.72 16.91
N VAL A 150 19.81 -9.22 15.90
CA VAL A 150 20.36 -9.47 14.56
C VAL A 150 19.43 -8.93 13.49
N GLU A 151 19.97 -8.61 12.33
CA GLU A 151 19.18 -8.34 11.13
C GLU A 151 19.00 -9.65 10.36
N LEU A 152 17.76 -10.17 10.34
CA LEU A 152 17.44 -11.42 9.65
C LEU A 152 17.12 -11.19 8.17
N ALA A 153 16.66 -10.00 7.81
CA ALA A 153 16.45 -9.60 6.42
C ALA A 153 16.64 -8.08 6.24
N PRO A 154 17.14 -7.64 5.07
CA PRO A 154 17.40 -6.22 4.79
C PRO A 154 16.13 -5.37 4.73
N LYS A 155 14.98 -6.01 4.48
CA LYS A 155 13.68 -5.35 4.48
C LYS A 155 12.59 -6.27 5.02
N VAL A 156 11.64 -5.70 5.76
CA VAL A 156 10.36 -6.33 6.07
C VAL A 156 9.47 -6.38 4.83
N LEU A 157 8.42 -7.21 4.89
CA LEU A 157 7.38 -7.27 3.87
C LEU A 157 6.64 -5.93 3.78
N ASP A 158 6.23 -5.57 2.56
CA ASP A 158 5.51 -4.32 2.32
C ASP A 158 4.20 -4.29 3.13
N GLY A 159 3.83 -3.14 3.68
CA GLY A 159 2.67 -2.99 4.56
C GLY A 159 2.93 -3.30 6.04
N THR A 160 4.16 -3.65 6.41
CA THR A 160 4.58 -3.71 7.82
C THR A 160 4.69 -2.31 8.39
N ARG A 161 4.12 -2.06 9.57
CA ARG A 161 4.25 -0.76 10.24
C ARG A 161 5.71 -0.45 10.54
N CYS A 162 6.14 0.78 10.25
CA CYS A 162 7.47 1.25 10.65
C CYS A 162 7.45 2.00 11.98
N ARG A 163 6.39 2.74 12.29
CA ARG A 163 6.25 3.50 13.54
C ARG A 163 5.10 2.93 14.38
N VAL A 164 5.25 2.97 15.71
CA VAL A 164 4.25 2.42 16.65
C VAL A 164 3.00 3.31 16.70
N ASP A 165 3.18 4.63 16.70
CA ASP A 165 2.10 5.62 16.89
C ASP A 165 1.58 6.21 15.58
N ALA A 166 1.77 5.51 14.46
CA ALA A 166 1.33 6.00 13.16
C ALA A 166 0.95 4.86 12.20
N PHE A 167 0.24 5.23 11.12
CA PHE A 167 -0.15 4.29 10.06
C PHE A 167 0.97 4.02 9.05
N ASP A 168 2.12 4.67 9.23
CA ASP A 168 3.24 4.59 8.30
C ASP A 168 3.71 3.15 8.15
N MET A 169 3.98 2.79 6.91
CA MET A 169 4.32 1.43 6.55
C MET A 169 5.56 1.36 5.66
N CYS A 170 6.28 0.27 5.81
CA CYS A 170 7.39 -0.07 4.97
C CYS A 170 6.89 -0.44 3.57
N ILE A 171 7.43 0.23 2.56
CA ILE A 171 7.22 -0.10 1.16
C ILE A 171 8.58 -0.04 0.46
N SER A 172 8.99 -1.15 -0.14
CA SER A 172 10.29 -1.29 -0.80
C SER A 172 11.47 -0.91 0.11
N GLY A 173 11.38 -1.25 1.40
CA GLY A 173 12.43 -0.97 2.40
C GLY A 173 12.47 0.47 2.92
N VAL A 174 11.53 1.34 2.53
CA VAL A 174 11.45 2.73 2.99
C VAL A 174 10.15 2.93 3.77
N CYS A 175 10.22 3.62 4.90
CA CYS A 175 9.05 3.99 5.70
C CYS A 175 8.28 5.11 4.99
N GLN A 176 7.09 4.79 4.47
CA GLN A 176 6.23 5.72 3.75
C GLN A 176 5.14 6.28 4.65
N GLU A 177 4.81 7.56 4.45
CA GLU A 177 3.77 8.24 5.21
C GLU A 177 2.37 7.75 4.82
N VAL A 178 1.53 7.44 5.81
CA VAL A 178 0.14 7.06 5.62
C VAL A 178 -0.73 7.95 6.51
N GLY A 179 -1.70 8.63 5.91
CA GLY A 179 -2.59 9.51 6.67
C GLY A 179 -3.56 8.76 7.57
N CYS A 180 -4.24 9.49 8.44
CA CYS A 180 -5.28 8.95 9.33
C CYS A 180 -6.46 8.31 8.57
N ASP A 181 -6.62 8.65 7.30
CA ASP A 181 -7.61 8.08 6.37
C ASP A 181 -7.14 6.74 5.77
N ARG A 182 -6.00 6.21 6.24
CA ARG A 182 -5.37 4.97 5.79
C ARG A 182 -4.97 4.98 4.33
N GLN A 183 -4.70 6.16 3.78
CA GLN A 183 -4.22 6.34 2.41
C GLN A 183 -2.75 6.73 2.36
N LEU A 184 -2.02 6.11 1.41
CA LEU A 184 -0.60 6.37 1.21
C LEU A 184 -0.40 7.81 0.72
N ALA A 185 0.45 8.57 1.42
CA ALA A 185 0.80 9.95 1.08
C ALA A 185 -0.43 10.89 0.91
N SER A 186 -1.51 10.67 1.67
CA SER A 186 -2.68 11.57 1.66
C SER A 186 -2.43 12.90 2.38
N GLY A 187 -1.46 12.93 3.31
CA GLY A 187 -1.22 14.07 4.17
C GLY A 187 -2.34 14.33 5.20
N ALA A 188 -3.34 13.46 5.27
CA ALA A 188 -4.43 13.56 6.23
C ALA A 188 -3.92 13.32 7.65
N ARG A 189 -4.25 14.24 8.58
CA ARG A 189 -3.89 14.16 9.99
C ARG A 189 -5.14 14.23 10.85
N GLU A 190 -5.05 13.63 12.03
CA GLU A 190 -6.06 13.82 13.07
C GLU A 190 -5.99 15.25 13.60
N ASP A 191 -7.15 15.80 13.93
CA ASP A 191 -7.23 17.03 14.72
C ASP A 191 -6.94 16.74 16.21
N ASN A 192 -7.01 17.78 17.05
CA ASN A 192 -6.77 17.64 18.49
C ASN A 192 -7.83 16.78 19.21
N CYS A 193 -8.89 16.39 18.52
CA CYS A 193 -9.97 15.56 19.02
C CYS A 193 -9.84 14.09 18.56
N GLY A 194 -8.80 13.74 17.79
CA GLY A 194 -8.61 12.42 17.22
C GLY A 194 -9.48 12.15 15.99
N VAL A 195 -10.09 13.19 15.40
CA VAL A 195 -10.90 13.06 14.19
C VAL A 195 -10.03 13.30 12.97
N CYS A 196 -9.98 12.31 12.08
CA CYS A 196 -9.21 12.43 10.84
C CYS A 196 -9.77 13.53 9.93
N GLY A 197 -8.94 14.54 9.61
CA GLY A 197 -9.37 15.71 8.84
C GLY A 197 -10.40 16.59 9.54
N GLY A 198 -10.52 16.46 10.87
CA GLY A 198 -11.42 17.27 11.67
C GLY A 198 -10.95 18.73 11.81
N ASP A 199 -11.85 19.57 12.29
CA ASP A 199 -11.64 21.00 12.51
C ASP A 199 -11.45 21.36 14.00
N GLY A 200 -11.40 20.36 14.87
CA GLY A 200 -11.28 20.53 16.33
C GLY A 200 -12.59 20.89 17.04
N SER A 201 -13.74 20.82 16.35
CA SER A 201 -15.05 21.18 16.94
C SER A 201 -15.70 20.06 17.77
N THR A 202 -15.21 18.83 17.66
CA THR A 202 -15.81 17.62 18.27
C THR A 202 -15.38 17.40 19.73
N CYS A 203 -14.43 18.19 20.24
CA CYS A 203 -13.96 18.11 21.61
C CYS A 203 -13.70 19.51 22.17
N GLN A 204 -13.61 19.61 23.50
CA GLN A 204 -13.25 20.85 24.20
C GLN A 204 -12.02 20.63 25.07
N LEU A 205 -11.13 21.62 25.10
CA LEU A 205 -9.95 21.58 25.95
C LEU A 205 -10.35 21.72 27.42
N VAL A 206 -10.25 20.64 28.18
CA VAL A 206 -10.40 20.67 29.64
C VAL A 206 -9.03 20.93 30.28
N ARG A 207 -8.87 22.06 30.99
CA ARG A 207 -7.67 22.35 31.78
C ARG A 207 -7.81 21.72 33.17
N GLY A 208 -7.11 20.62 33.42
CA GLY A 208 -6.92 20.07 34.76
C GLY A 208 -5.70 20.69 35.44
N GLN A 209 -5.81 21.07 36.71
CA GLN A 209 -4.64 21.29 37.57
C GLN A 209 -4.06 19.91 37.89
N ALA A 210 -2.81 19.66 37.48
CA ALA A 210 -2.10 18.46 37.90
C ALA A 210 -1.94 18.52 39.42
N LEU A 211 -2.70 17.70 40.15
CA LEU A 211 -2.37 17.41 41.54
C LEU A 211 -0.97 16.76 41.54
N PRO A 212 -0.02 17.27 42.34
CA PRO A 212 1.33 16.73 42.35
C PRO A 212 1.29 15.24 42.70
N HIS A 213 1.98 14.48 41.84
CA HIS A 213 2.26 13.06 41.96
C HIS A 213 2.59 12.67 43.42
N LEU A 214 1.63 12.05 44.13
CA LEU A 214 1.89 11.42 45.43
C LEU A 214 2.83 10.23 45.20
N THR A 215 3.87 10.11 46.00
CA THR A 215 4.88 9.05 45.91
C THR A 215 4.32 7.70 46.39
N PRO A 216 4.98 6.57 46.07
CA PRO A 216 4.49 5.22 46.39
C PRO A 216 4.24 4.91 47.88
N GLU A 217 4.62 5.80 48.81
CA GLU A 217 4.39 5.61 50.25
C GLU A 217 2.99 6.02 50.72
N GLN A 218 2.16 6.65 49.86
CA GLN A 218 0.80 7.09 50.24
C GLN A 218 -0.34 6.20 49.73
N LEU A 219 -0.04 5.02 49.16
CA LEU A 219 -1.07 4.08 48.67
C LEU A 219 -1.78 3.27 49.76
N PHE A 220 -1.39 3.39 51.03
CA PHE A 220 -2.15 2.82 52.13
C PHE A 220 -3.09 3.87 52.70
N LEU A 221 -4.26 4.00 52.09
CA LEU A 221 -5.55 4.25 52.72
C LEU A 221 -6.56 4.29 51.57
N GLU A 222 -7.27 3.18 51.34
CA GLU A 222 -8.47 3.20 50.51
C GLU A 222 -9.49 4.17 51.11
N PRO A 223 -10.17 4.94 50.28
CA PRO A 223 -11.59 5.13 50.49
C PRO A 223 -12.36 4.70 49.24
N GLU A 224 -13.41 3.93 49.48
CA GLU A 224 -14.36 3.45 48.49
C GLU A 224 -14.83 4.57 47.56
N ILE A 225 -14.62 4.41 46.25
CA ILE A 225 -15.18 5.32 45.24
C ILE A 225 -16.52 4.73 44.79
N PRO A 226 -17.65 5.45 44.98
CA PRO A 226 -18.95 4.98 44.55
C PRO A 226 -19.05 5.01 43.01
N LEU A 227 -19.66 3.95 42.47
CA LEU A 227 -20.24 3.91 41.13
C LEU A 227 -21.13 5.13 40.87
N HIS A 228 -20.78 6.05 39.96
CA HIS A 228 -21.72 6.77 39.08
C HIS A 228 -20.99 7.43 37.87
N LEU A 229 -21.20 6.95 36.64
CA LEU A 229 -22.05 7.51 35.53
C LEU A 229 -21.44 8.73 34.79
N PHE A 230 -21.45 8.93 33.46
CA PHE A 230 -21.89 8.26 32.21
C PHE A 230 -21.26 9.07 31.03
N PRO A 231 -21.16 8.53 29.79
CA PRO A 231 -20.98 9.31 28.57
C PRO A 231 -22.35 9.85 28.07
N TYR A 232 -22.33 11.06 27.48
CA TYR A 232 -23.39 11.56 26.60
C TYR A 232 -23.11 11.16 25.16
#